data_AF-A0AAD6H6X9-F1
#
_entry.id   AF-A0AAD6H6X9-F1
#
_cell.length_a   1.000
_cell.length_b   1.000
_cell.length_c   1.000
_cell.angle_alpha   90.00
_cell.angle_beta   90.00
_cell.angle_gamma   90.00
#
_symmetry.space_group_name_H-M   'P 1'
#
loop_
_entity.id
_entity.type
_entity.pdbx_description
1 polymer ?
#
loop_
_entity_poly.entity_id
_entity_poly.type
_entity_poly.pdbx_seq_one_letter_code
_entity_poly.pdbx_strand_id
1 'polypeptide(L)'
;MATMTFSCKSVTKPDDSQVDFGAELIGFDVETMTDGDFDFLRRALYENQIVVIKNQGKLSPRAQCELTRRFDPVAGVYSHGKSIDKRSVLHADLTTIPHQPQVQVIGNGFVEEYEGLSNIRLKHPHHKTFHKNPISSEEDYDYTHFYRWHIDSAMYNLDPPLVTTLLTVKVPEGRRPICRYDDGTDTTLDVPLGTTAFFSGFCLYDVLSEEDKHFVCTSKAEHAPHP
;
A
#
# COMPACT_ATOMS: atom_id res chain seq x y z
N MET A 1 25.47 -25.48 -0.59
CA MET A 1 24.55 -24.34 -0.72
C MET A 1 23.48 -24.55 0.34
N ALA A 2 23.35 -23.63 1.30
CA ALA A 2 22.36 -23.77 2.36
C ALA A 2 20.95 -23.71 1.74
N THR A 3 20.17 -24.74 1.99
CA THR A 3 18.76 -24.88 1.61
C THR A 3 17.96 -23.71 2.19
N MET A 4 17.20 -23.02 1.34
CA MET A 4 16.27 -21.96 1.74
C MET A 4 15.26 -22.51 2.74
N THR A 5 15.34 -22.08 3.99
CA THR A 5 14.34 -22.38 5.03
C THR A 5 13.40 -21.19 5.21
N PHE A 6 12.79 -20.73 4.12
CA PHE A 6 11.63 -19.85 4.19
C PHE A 6 10.44 -20.49 3.50
N SER A 7 9.24 -20.13 3.95
CA SER A 7 7.98 -20.66 3.44
C SER A 7 7.13 -19.55 2.85
N CYS A 8 6.38 -19.90 1.81
CA CYS A 8 5.37 -19.08 1.17
C CYS A 8 4.04 -19.81 1.29
N LYS A 9 3.03 -19.13 1.83
CA LYS A 9 1.67 -19.66 1.96
C LYS A 9 0.67 -18.55 1.62
N SER A 10 -0.51 -18.91 1.16
CA SER A 10 -1.59 -17.94 0.97
C SER A 10 -1.89 -17.20 2.27
N VAL A 11 -2.34 -15.95 2.15
CA VAL A 11 -2.81 -15.17 3.31
C VAL A 11 -3.96 -15.89 4.01
N THR A 12 -4.02 -15.75 5.33
CA THR A 12 -5.14 -16.30 6.10
C THR A 12 -6.40 -15.50 5.77
N LYS A 13 -7.49 -16.19 5.44
CA LYS A 13 -8.78 -15.59 5.08
C LYS A 13 -9.93 -16.34 5.76
N PRO A 14 -11.09 -15.70 5.97
CA PRO A 14 -12.32 -16.38 6.37
C PRO A 14 -12.70 -17.51 5.40
N ASP A 15 -13.36 -18.56 5.90
CA ASP A 15 -13.71 -19.75 5.10
C ASP A 15 -14.65 -19.44 3.92
N ASP A 16 -15.47 -18.40 4.04
CA ASP A 16 -16.39 -17.91 3.02
C ASP A 16 -15.76 -16.89 2.05
N SER A 17 -14.49 -16.53 2.26
CA SER A 17 -13.80 -15.55 1.45
C SER A 17 -13.38 -16.11 0.09
N GLN A 18 -13.86 -15.47 -0.98
CA GLN A 18 -13.46 -15.75 -2.36
C GLN A 18 -12.10 -15.16 -2.76
N VAL A 19 -11.42 -14.44 -1.87
CA VAL A 19 -10.09 -13.86 -2.15
C VAL A 19 -9.09 -14.97 -2.50
N ASP A 20 -8.48 -14.88 -3.67
CA ASP A 20 -7.58 -15.90 -4.24
C ASP A 20 -6.15 -15.41 -4.42
N PHE A 21 -5.86 -14.18 -3.98
CA PHE A 21 -4.55 -13.55 -4.05
C PHE A 21 -3.99 -13.26 -2.65
N GLY A 22 -2.70 -12.92 -2.60
CA GLY A 22 -1.96 -12.62 -1.39
C GLY A 22 -1.21 -13.81 -0.82
N ALA A 23 0.07 -13.62 -0.51
CA ALA A 23 0.89 -14.62 0.19
C ALA A 23 1.67 -14.03 1.36
N GLU A 24 1.94 -14.86 2.37
CA GLU A 24 2.83 -14.57 3.49
C GLU A 24 4.18 -15.27 3.30
N LEU A 25 5.27 -14.52 3.43
CA LEU A 25 6.63 -15.03 3.48
C LEU A 25 7.17 -15.01 4.91
N ILE A 26 7.59 -16.19 5.39
CA ILE A 26 8.15 -16.38 6.74
C ILE A 26 9.55 -16.96 6.61
N GLY A 27 10.51 -16.34 7.31
CA GLY A 27 11.93 -16.73 7.29
C GLY A 27 12.74 -16.05 6.18
N PHE A 28 12.15 -15.10 5.46
CA PHE A 28 12.82 -14.28 4.46
C PHE A 28 13.38 -13.01 5.11
N ASP A 29 14.59 -12.58 4.74
CA ASP A 29 15.22 -11.35 5.23
C ASP A 29 15.65 -10.49 4.05
N VAL A 30 15.06 -9.30 3.94
CA VAL A 30 15.32 -8.38 2.84
C VAL A 30 16.74 -7.80 2.90
N GLU A 31 17.33 -7.63 4.09
CA GLU A 31 18.68 -7.07 4.24
C GLU A 31 19.77 -8.01 3.73
N THR A 32 19.52 -9.32 3.77
CA THR A 32 20.51 -10.36 3.46
C THR A 32 20.13 -11.21 2.25
N MET A 33 19.10 -10.80 1.50
CA MET A 33 18.58 -11.55 0.34
C MET A 33 19.66 -11.71 -0.75
N THR A 34 19.76 -12.92 -1.29
CA THR A 34 20.56 -13.23 -2.48
C THR A 34 19.78 -12.95 -3.77
N ASP A 35 20.42 -13.14 -4.93
CA ASP A 35 19.73 -13.06 -6.22
C ASP A 35 18.66 -14.14 -6.38
N GLY A 36 18.94 -15.36 -5.91
CA GLY A 36 17.94 -16.44 -5.92
C GLY A 36 16.75 -16.14 -5.00
N ASP A 37 16.98 -15.49 -3.86
CA ASP A 37 15.90 -15.06 -2.95
C ASP A 37 15.01 -14.02 -3.62
N PHE A 38 15.62 -13.07 -4.33
CA PHE A 38 14.87 -12.07 -5.09
C PHE A 38 14.08 -12.68 -6.24
N ASP A 39 14.66 -13.59 -7.01
CA ASP A 39 13.93 -14.27 -8.09
C ASP A 39 12.72 -15.02 -7.56
N PHE A 40 12.85 -15.66 -6.39
CA PHE A 40 11.74 -16.26 -5.68
C PHE A 40 10.68 -15.22 -5.28
N LEU A 41 11.09 -14.14 -4.60
CA LEU A 41 10.17 -13.07 -4.16
C LEU A 41 9.44 -12.43 -5.34
N ARG A 42 10.13 -12.18 -6.45
CA ARG A 42 9.57 -11.60 -7.68
C ARG A 42 8.49 -12.50 -8.28
N ARG A 43 8.74 -13.81 -8.37
CA ARG A 43 7.72 -14.77 -8.82
C ARG A 43 6.54 -14.82 -7.85
N ALA A 44 6.81 -14.95 -6.55
CA ALA A 44 5.77 -14.97 -5.53
C ALA A 44 4.88 -13.72 -5.60
N LEU A 45 5.46 -12.54 -5.79
CA LEU A 45 4.72 -11.29 -5.94
C LEU A 45 3.85 -11.28 -7.20
N TYR A 46 4.37 -11.68 -8.36
CA TYR A 46 3.55 -11.67 -9.59
C TYR A 46 2.50 -12.78 -9.64
N GLU A 47 2.75 -13.92 -9.00
CA GLU A 47 1.77 -15.00 -8.88
C GLU A 47 0.66 -14.68 -7.86
N ASN A 48 0.99 -13.97 -6.78
CA ASN A 48 0.05 -13.71 -5.67
C ASN A 48 -0.41 -12.25 -5.58
N GLN A 49 0.08 -11.36 -6.44
CA GLN A 49 -0.21 -9.91 -6.51
C GLN A 49 0.26 -9.09 -5.29
N ILE A 50 0.13 -9.62 -4.07
CA ILE A 50 0.56 -9.04 -2.81
C ILE A 50 1.38 -10.07 -2.04
N VAL A 51 2.49 -9.63 -1.44
CA VAL A 51 3.32 -10.46 -0.58
C VAL A 51 3.59 -9.73 0.74
N VAL A 52 3.25 -10.39 1.85
CA VAL A 52 3.51 -9.91 3.21
C VAL A 52 4.75 -10.62 3.75
N ILE A 53 5.86 -9.90 3.86
CA ILE A 53 7.10 -10.43 4.44
C ILE A 53 7.07 -10.18 5.96
N LYS A 54 7.04 -11.25 6.75
CA LYS A 54 6.98 -11.14 8.22
C LYS A 54 8.36 -10.82 8.81
N ASN A 55 8.36 -10.26 10.02
CA ASN A 55 9.54 -10.03 10.85
C ASN A 55 10.61 -9.08 10.26
N GLN A 56 10.21 -8.09 9.46
CA GLN A 56 11.09 -7.08 8.86
C GLN A 56 11.28 -5.81 9.71
N GLY A 57 11.04 -5.86 11.03
CA GLY A 57 11.06 -4.66 11.88
C GLY A 57 12.42 -3.94 12.01
N LYS A 58 13.49 -4.54 11.48
CA LYS A 58 14.84 -3.97 11.44
C LYS A 58 15.28 -3.56 10.02
N LEU A 59 14.36 -3.64 9.04
CA LEU A 59 14.66 -3.28 7.66
C LEU A 59 15.02 -1.80 7.56
N SER A 60 16.19 -1.51 7.00
CA SER A 60 16.63 -0.13 6.78
C SER A 60 15.92 0.50 5.58
N PRO A 61 15.76 1.85 5.57
CA PRO A 61 15.26 2.57 4.40
C PRO A 61 16.08 2.29 3.14
N ARG A 62 17.40 2.10 3.29
CA ARG A 62 18.31 1.73 2.19
C ARG A 62 17.89 0.41 1.57
N ALA A 63 17.76 -0.66 2.36
CA ALA A 63 17.41 -1.97 1.85
C ALA A 63 15.98 -2.02 1.27
N GLN A 64 15.03 -1.28 1.86
CA GLN A 64 13.69 -1.12 1.27
C GLN A 64 13.75 -0.44 -0.11
N CYS A 65 14.56 0.61 -0.25
CA CYS A 65 14.78 1.29 -1.53
C CYS A 65 15.48 0.38 -2.55
N GLU A 66 16.50 -0.37 -2.11
CA GLU A 66 17.22 -1.33 -2.95
C GLU A 66 16.29 -2.44 -3.45
N LEU A 67 15.44 -3.01 -2.59
CA LEU A 67 14.43 -4.01 -2.98
C LEU A 67 13.52 -3.48 -4.09
N THR A 68 12.93 -2.29 -3.91
CA THR A 68 12.06 -1.67 -4.92
C THR A 68 12.81 -1.49 -6.25
N ARG A 69 14.06 -1.01 -6.18
CA ARG A 69 14.91 -0.79 -7.37
C ARG A 69 15.28 -2.09 -8.09
N ARG A 70 15.29 -3.24 -7.42
CA ARG A 70 15.51 -4.52 -8.10
C ARG A 70 14.36 -4.90 -9.04
N PHE A 71 13.13 -4.48 -8.75
CA PHE A 71 11.98 -4.68 -9.63
C PHE A 71 12.01 -3.72 -10.83
N ASP A 72 12.50 -2.51 -10.62
CA ASP A 72 12.69 -1.51 -11.67
C ASP A 72 14.07 -0.83 -11.55
N PRO A 73 15.11 -1.36 -12.24
CA PRO A 73 16.46 -0.81 -12.16
C PRO A 73 16.59 0.61 -12.72
N VAL A 74 15.68 1.03 -13.59
CA VAL A 74 15.68 2.38 -14.20
C VAL A 74 14.94 3.40 -13.35
N ALA A 75 14.14 2.96 -12.37
CA ALA A 75 13.55 3.83 -11.35
C ALA A 75 14.65 4.53 -10.53
N GLY A 76 14.73 5.85 -10.66
CA GLY A 76 15.73 6.69 -9.98
C GLY A 76 15.14 7.73 -9.03
N VAL A 77 13.81 7.90 -9.03
CA VAL A 77 13.11 8.94 -8.26
C VAL A 77 11.89 8.34 -7.57
N TYR A 78 11.56 8.86 -6.40
CA TYR A 78 10.22 8.68 -5.84
C TYR A 78 9.20 9.28 -6.82
N SER A 79 8.03 8.66 -6.94
CA SER A 79 7.05 9.01 -7.98
C SER A 79 6.52 10.45 -7.90
N HIS A 80 6.67 11.12 -6.77
CA HIS A 80 6.39 12.56 -6.61
C HIS A 80 7.62 13.46 -6.80
N GLY A 81 8.71 12.93 -7.33
CA GLY A 81 9.97 13.65 -7.54
C GLY A 81 10.70 13.98 -6.23
N LYS A 82 11.58 14.99 -6.29
CA LYS A 82 12.35 15.48 -5.13
C LYS A 82 11.53 16.33 -4.15
N SER A 83 10.38 16.83 -4.58
CA SER A 83 9.50 17.68 -3.77
C SER A 83 8.04 17.44 -4.18
N ILE A 84 7.20 17.09 -3.21
CA ILE A 84 5.76 16.94 -3.42
C ILE A 84 5.16 18.34 -3.61
N ASP A 85 4.36 18.54 -4.66
CA ASP A 85 3.66 19.81 -4.88
C ASP A 85 2.72 20.09 -3.70
N LYS A 86 2.72 21.33 -3.18
CA LYS A 86 1.86 21.74 -2.06
C LYS A 86 0.36 21.57 -2.33
N ARG A 87 -0.03 21.48 -3.60
CA ARG A 87 -1.41 21.21 -4.03
C ARG A 87 -1.77 19.73 -3.97
N SER A 88 -0.79 18.84 -3.85
CA SER A 88 -1.06 17.40 -3.71
C SER A 88 -1.61 17.11 -2.32
N VAL A 89 -2.66 16.29 -2.26
CA VAL A 89 -3.21 15.77 -0.99
C VAL A 89 -2.15 15.05 -0.16
N LEU A 90 -1.13 14.48 -0.81
CA LEU A 90 -0.05 13.73 -0.17
C LEU A 90 1.00 14.61 0.51
N HIS A 91 1.07 15.92 0.19
CA HIS A 91 2.06 16.81 0.80
C HIS A 91 1.92 16.84 2.34
N ALA A 92 0.70 16.71 2.86
CA ALA A 92 0.45 16.72 4.29
C ALA A 92 0.74 15.38 4.98
N ASP A 93 0.82 14.29 4.21
CA ASP A 93 0.79 12.92 4.73
C ASP A 93 2.18 12.25 4.68
N LEU A 94 3.07 12.72 3.79
CA LEU A 94 4.39 12.14 3.56
C LEU A 94 5.49 12.97 4.22
N THR A 95 6.37 12.31 4.99
CA THR A 95 7.60 12.92 5.53
C THR A 95 8.83 12.22 4.97
N THR A 96 9.69 12.94 4.26
CA THR A 96 10.86 12.36 3.58
C THR A 96 12.00 12.05 4.55
N ILE A 97 12.57 10.84 4.45
CA ILE A 97 13.76 10.45 5.22
C ILE A 97 15.02 11.16 4.67
N PRO A 98 15.75 11.97 5.48
CA PRO A 98 16.84 12.81 4.98
C PRO A 98 17.99 12.04 4.32
N HIS A 99 18.41 10.91 4.89
CA HIS A 99 19.52 10.11 4.34
C HIS A 99 19.10 9.11 3.26
N GLN A 100 17.79 8.94 3.01
CA GLN A 100 17.26 8.09 1.95
C GLN A 100 15.96 8.70 1.37
N PRO A 101 16.05 9.76 0.55
CA PRO A 101 14.88 10.54 0.11
C PRO A 101 13.83 9.78 -0.72
N GLN A 102 14.17 8.59 -1.22
CA GLN A 102 13.24 7.69 -1.91
C GLN A 102 12.24 7.03 -0.96
N VAL A 103 12.48 7.09 0.35
CA VAL A 103 11.62 6.51 1.38
C VAL A 103 10.89 7.61 2.13
N GLN A 104 9.58 7.43 2.27
CA GLN A 104 8.68 8.33 2.96
C GLN A 104 8.16 7.67 4.24
N VAL A 105 8.04 8.47 5.29
CA VAL A 105 7.41 8.10 6.56
C VAL A 105 5.97 8.58 6.54
N ILE A 106 5.05 7.66 6.80
CA ILE A 106 3.62 7.91 6.94
C ILE A 106 3.15 7.42 8.30
N GLY A 107 2.14 8.06 8.87
CA GLY A 107 1.62 7.66 10.17
C GLY A 107 0.69 8.70 10.77
N ASN A 108 0.49 8.63 12.08
CA ASN A 108 -0.35 9.56 12.82
C ASN A 108 0.29 9.93 14.15
N GLY A 109 0.23 11.21 14.52
CA GLY A 109 0.65 11.70 15.83
C GLY A 109 2.11 12.16 15.87
N PHE A 110 2.61 12.36 17.08
CA PHE A 110 3.96 12.88 17.33
C PHE A 110 4.99 11.75 17.33
N VAL A 111 6.13 11.99 16.67
CA VAL A 111 7.30 11.11 16.66
C VAL A 111 8.52 11.95 17.05
N GLU A 112 9.17 11.56 18.15
CA GLU A 112 10.31 12.30 18.70
C GLU A 112 11.54 12.16 17.79
N GLU A 113 11.93 10.93 17.43
CA GLU A 113 13.04 10.67 16.52
C GLU A 113 12.78 9.43 15.66
N TYR A 114 13.13 9.48 14.37
CA TYR A 114 13.09 8.32 13.47
C TYR A 114 13.92 8.57 12.21
N GLU A 115 14.90 7.71 11.90
CA GLU A 115 15.67 7.75 10.63
C GLU A 115 16.27 9.15 10.29
N GLY A 116 16.78 9.85 11.31
CA GLY A 116 17.34 11.20 11.17
C GLY A 116 16.31 12.34 11.17
N LEU A 117 15.02 12.04 11.33
CA LEU A 117 13.97 13.02 11.60
C LEU A 117 13.85 13.25 13.11
N SER A 118 13.53 14.48 13.50
CA SER A 118 13.34 14.87 14.90
C SER A 118 12.09 15.73 15.08
N ASN A 119 11.31 15.48 16.12
CA ASN A 119 10.11 16.23 16.53
C ASN A 119 9.08 16.40 15.40
N ILE A 120 8.81 15.35 14.64
CA ILE A 120 7.85 15.38 13.54
C ILE A 120 6.43 15.07 14.04
N ARG A 121 5.43 15.64 13.37
CA ARG A 121 4.02 15.31 13.60
C ARG A 121 3.43 14.75 12.32
N LEU A 122 3.26 13.43 12.30
CA LEU A 122 2.64 12.72 11.19
C LEU A 122 1.13 12.91 11.21
N LYS A 123 0.54 12.95 10.03
CA LYS A 123 -0.90 13.07 9.83
C LYS A 123 -1.38 11.90 8.99
N HIS A 124 -2.39 11.19 9.49
CA HIS A 124 -3.02 10.14 8.71
C HIS A 124 -4.20 10.71 7.91
N PRO A 125 -4.36 10.31 6.64
CA PRO A 125 -5.53 10.68 5.85
C PRO A 125 -6.84 10.26 6.51
N HIS A 126 -7.91 10.99 6.19
CA HIS A 126 -9.22 10.77 6.78
C HIS A 126 -10.34 10.81 5.73
N HIS A 127 -11.28 9.86 5.76
CA HIS A 127 -12.35 9.70 4.76
C HIS A 127 -13.18 10.99 4.58
N LYS A 128 -13.45 11.73 5.67
CA LYS A 128 -14.14 13.03 5.67
C LYS A 128 -13.59 14.10 4.71
N THR A 129 -12.37 13.95 4.21
CA THR A 129 -11.73 14.97 3.37
C THR A 129 -12.33 15.10 1.97
N PHE A 130 -12.94 14.05 1.40
CA PHE A 130 -13.52 14.12 0.05
C PHE A 130 -14.71 13.19 -0.19
N HIS A 131 -15.12 12.37 0.79
CA HIS A 131 -16.34 11.57 0.65
C HIS A 131 -17.56 12.49 0.55
N LYS A 132 -18.44 12.22 -0.42
CA LYS A 132 -19.70 12.96 -0.62
C LYS A 132 -20.63 12.82 0.59
N ASN A 133 -20.68 11.63 1.17
CA ASN A 133 -21.49 11.28 2.33
C ASN A 133 -20.57 10.65 3.40
N PRO A 134 -19.77 11.44 4.13
CA PRO A 134 -18.84 10.89 5.10
C PRO A 134 -19.58 10.42 6.37
N ILE A 135 -18.95 9.54 7.17
CA ILE A 135 -19.44 9.19 8.51
C ILE A 135 -19.68 10.47 9.34
N SER A 136 -20.83 10.51 10.02
CA SER A 136 -21.24 11.61 10.90
C SER A 136 -20.21 11.85 12.02
N SER A 137 -20.17 13.06 12.59
CA SER A 137 -19.18 13.36 13.64
C SER A 137 -19.42 12.56 14.91
N GLU A 138 -20.67 12.20 15.17
CA GLU A 138 -21.13 11.42 16.31
C GLU A 138 -20.69 9.96 16.21
N GLU A 139 -20.60 9.41 15.00
CA GLU A 139 -20.25 8.00 14.73
C GLU A 139 -18.78 7.78 14.38
N ASP A 140 -18.02 8.80 14.01
CA ASP A 140 -16.63 8.71 13.52
C ASP A 140 -15.63 8.11 14.51
N TYR A 141 -16.02 8.00 15.78
CA TYR A 141 -15.25 7.26 16.76
C TYR A 141 -15.31 5.75 16.51
N ASP A 142 -16.47 5.21 16.15
CA ASP A 142 -16.69 3.77 16.01
C ASP A 142 -16.71 3.30 14.55
N TYR A 143 -16.91 4.21 13.61
CA TYR A 143 -17.09 3.88 12.20
C TYR A 143 -16.12 4.60 11.29
N THR A 144 -15.82 3.98 10.14
CA THR A 144 -14.96 4.57 9.12
C THR A 144 -15.40 4.15 7.72
N HIS A 145 -14.87 4.82 6.70
CA HIS A 145 -14.97 4.40 5.30
C HIS A 145 -13.56 4.10 4.77
N PHE A 146 -13.48 3.38 3.65
CA PHE A 146 -12.24 3.38 2.88
C PHE A 146 -11.85 4.81 2.56
N TYR A 147 -10.58 5.17 2.77
CA TYR A 147 -10.11 6.51 2.43
C TYR A 147 -10.29 6.77 0.94
N ARG A 148 -9.48 6.13 0.09
CA ARG A 148 -9.64 6.12 -1.38
C ARG A 148 -9.11 4.82 -1.97
N TRP A 149 -9.71 4.41 -3.07
CA TRP A 149 -9.17 3.38 -3.95
C TRP A 149 -8.32 4.03 -5.03
N HIS A 150 -7.10 3.54 -5.24
CA HIS A 150 -6.18 4.08 -6.23
C HIS A 150 -5.13 3.06 -6.64
N ILE A 151 -4.52 3.30 -7.80
CA ILE A 151 -3.22 2.74 -8.19
C ILE A 151 -2.19 3.83 -7.89
N ASP A 152 -1.10 3.46 -7.23
CA ASP A 152 -0.06 4.42 -6.89
C ASP A 152 0.44 5.12 -8.16
N SER A 153 0.51 6.45 -8.08
CA SER A 153 1.17 7.28 -9.09
C SER A 153 0.65 7.12 -10.53
N ALA A 154 -0.62 6.75 -10.71
CA ALA A 154 -1.32 6.91 -11.98
C ALA A 154 -1.51 8.42 -12.28
N MET A 155 -0.46 9.06 -12.82
CA MET A 155 -0.36 10.50 -13.03
C MET A 155 -0.24 10.86 -14.51
N TYR A 156 -0.40 12.14 -14.83
CA TYR A 156 -0.38 12.66 -16.20
C TYR A 156 0.94 12.42 -16.99
N ASN A 157 2.11 12.46 -16.33
CA ASN A 157 3.43 12.46 -16.99
C ASN A 157 4.40 11.38 -16.47
N LEU A 158 3.92 10.44 -15.66
CA LEU A 158 4.75 9.39 -15.08
C LEU A 158 4.04 8.06 -15.22
N ASP A 159 4.78 7.05 -15.66
CA ASP A 159 4.30 5.68 -15.62
C ASP A 159 4.13 5.24 -14.16
N PRO A 160 3.05 4.51 -13.83
CA PRO A 160 2.89 3.91 -12.51
C PRO A 160 4.09 3.01 -12.16
N PRO A 161 4.49 2.95 -10.88
CA PRO A 161 5.56 2.05 -10.44
C PRO A 161 5.13 0.59 -10.66
N LEU A 162 6.10 -0.26 -11.02
CA LEU A 162 5.86 -1.70 -11.14
C LEU A 162 5.49 -2.34 -9.80
N VAL A 163 6.04 -1.83 -8.69
CA VAL A 163 5.79 -2.30 -7.33
C VAL A 163 5.89 -1.15 -6.34
N THR A 164 5.13 -1.26 -5.24
CA THR A 164 5.28 -0.41 -4.05
C THR A 164 5.64 -1.28 -2.85
N THR A 165 6.64 -0.86 -2.07
CA THR A 165 6.98 -1.50 -0.79
C THR A 165 6.51 -0.65 0.39
N LEU A 166 5.80 -1.25 1.33
CA LEU A 166 5.40 -0.62 2.60
C LEU A 166 6.02 -1.39 3.78
N LEU A 167 6.65 -0.66 4.70
CA LEU A 167 7.21 -1.22 5.93
C LEU A 167 6.39 -0.74 7.12
N THR A 168 5.91 -1.69 7.92
CA THR A 168 5.26 -1.39 9.20
C THR A 168 6.30 -1.25 10.31
N VAL A 169 6.54 -0.01 10.74
CA VAL A 169 7.46 0.31 11.85
C VAL A 169 6.79 0.12 13.21
N LYS A 170 5.57 0.64 13.36
CA LYS A 170 4.76 0.55 14.57
C LYS A 170 3.31 0.35 14.20
N VAL A 171 2.70 -0.71 14.71
CA VAL A 171 1.27 -0.97 14.56
C VAL A 171 0.51 -0.15 15.60
N PRO A 172 -0.50 0.65 15.21
CA PRO A 172 -1.35 1.32 16.19
C PRO A 172 -2.20 0.31 16.97
N GLU A 173 -2.28 0.50 18.28
CA GLU A 173 -3.09 -0.32 19.18
C GLU A 173 -4.38 0.43 19.58
N GLY A 174 -5.38 -0.32 20.04
CA GLY A 174 -6.60 0.24 20.62
C GLY A 174 -7.88 -0.23 19.96
N ARG A 175 -8.80 0.71 19.73
CA ARG A 175 -10.14 0.42 19.20
C ARG A 175 -10.08 -0.22 17.81
N ARG A 176 -11.14 -0.95 17.46
CA ARG A 176 -11.34 -1.52 16.13
C ARG A 176 -12.62 -0.92 15.53
N PRO A 177 -12.51 0.11 14.67
CA PRO A 177 -13.69 0.68 14.05
C PRO A 177 -14.29 -0.29 13.04
N ILE A 178 -15.58 -0.12 12.78
CA ILE A 178 -16.29 -0.82 11.71
C ILE A 178 -16.20 0.01 10.43
N CYS A 179 -15.56 -0.54 9.40
CA CYS A 179 -15.59 0.03 8.07
C CYS A 179 -16.95 -0.28 7.41
N ARG A 180 -17.73 0.76 7.09
CA ARG A 180 -18.99 0.63 6.35
C ARG A 180 -18.73 0.87 4.86
N TYR A 181 -19.39 0.10 4.00
CA TYR A 181 -19.32 0.31 2.56
C TYR A 181 -20.27 1.43 2.12
N ASP A 182 -21.42 1.55 2.79
CA ASP A 182 -22.48 2.55 2.53
C ASP A 182 -22.87 2.67 1.05
N ASP A 183 -22.81 1.54 0.34
CA ASP A 183 -23.18 1.38 -1.07
C ASP A 183 -24.58 0.75 -1.25
N GLY A 184 -25.33 0.60 -0.16
CA GLY A 184 -26.66 -0.01 -0.13
C GLY A 184 -26.68 -1.52 0.10
N THR A 185 -25.53 -2.16 0.28
CA THR A 185 -25.43 -3.61 0.54
C THR A 185 -25.43 -4.00 2.03
N ASP A 186 -25.46 -3.01 2.94
CA ASP A 186 -25.23 -3.17 4.39
C ASP A 186 -23.89 -3.87 4.76
N THR A 187 -22.95 -3.94 3.80
CA THR A 187 -21.65 -4.59 4.00
C THR A 187 -20.79 -3.80 4.97
N THR A 188 -20.21 -4.51 5.93
CA THR A 188 -19.30 -3.95 6.94
C THR A 188 -18.09 -4.83 7.18
N LEU A 189 -16.98 -4.24 7.65
CA LEU A 189 -15.75 -4.93 8.01
C LEU A 189 -15.22 -4.45 9.35
N ASP A 190 -14.93 -5.36 10.28
CA ASP A 190 -14.19 -5.05 11.51
C ASP A 190 -12.69 -4.92 11.22
N VAL A 191 -12.13 -3.72 11.40
CA VAL A 191 -10.75 -3.41 10.99
C VAL A 191 -9.90 -2.88 12.15
N PRO A 192 -8.63 -3.28 12.27
CA PRO A 192 -7.69 -2.58 13.15
C PRO A 192 -7.40 -1.16 12.63
N LEU A 193 -6.86 -0.31 13.50
CA LEU A 193 -6.38 1.02 13.09
C LEU A 193 -5.26 0.91 12.05
N GLY A 194 -5.24 1.82 11.08
CA GLY A 194 -4.19 1.86 10.04
C GLY A 194 -4.26 0.70 9.04
N THR A 195 -5.40 0.04 8.90
CA THR A 195 -5.59 -1.04 7.93
C THR A 195 -5.39 -0.55 6.50
N THR A 196 -4.63 -1.33 5.72
CA THR A 196 -4.52 -1.16 4.26
C THR A 196 -5.30 -2.28 3.59
N ALA A 197 -6.13 -1.93 2.60
CA ALA A 197 -6.91 -2.87 1.83
C ALA A 197 -6.44 -2.89 0.37
N PHE A 198 -6.56 -4.04 -0.28
CA PHE A 198 -6.22 -4.27 -1.68
C PHE A 198 -7.39 -4.98 -2.36
N PHE A 199 -7.57 -4.75 -3.66
CA PHE A 199 -8.44 -5.54 -4.52
C PHE A 199 -7.64 -6.03 -5.73
N SER A 200 -8.09 -7.14 -6.32
CA SER A 200 -7.46 -7.73 -7.51
C SER A 200 -8.02 -7.09 -8.78
N GLY A 201 -7.18 -6.38 -9.53
CA GLY A 201 -7.55 -5.85 -10.85
C GLY A 201 -7.85 -6.95 -11.88
N PHE A 202 -7.22 -8.13 -11.73
CA PHE A 202 -7.52 -9.30 -12.54
C PHE A 202 -8.96 -9.79 -12.29
N CYS A 203 -9.33 -9.96 -11.03
CA CYS A 203 -10.68 -10.35 -10.64
C CYS A 203 -11.71 -9.31 -11.11
N LEU A 204 -11.42 -8.01 -10.93
CA LEU A 204 -12.29 -6.93 -11.41
C LEU A 204 -12.51 -7.00 -12.93
N TYR A 205 -11.50 -7.34 -13.72
CA TYR A 205 -11.65 -7.49 -15.17
C TYR A 205 -12.42 -8.76 -15.54
N ASP A 206 -12.16 -9.88 -14.84
CA ASP A 206 -12.78 -11.16 -15.13
C ASP A 206 -14.28 -11.18 -14.86
N VAL A 207 -14.76 -10.41 -13.88
CA VAL A 207 -16.20 -10.29 -13.56
C VAL A 207 -16.98 -9.38 -14.52
N LEU A 208 -16.30 -8.64 -15.40
CA LEU A 208 -16.97 -7.80 -16.40
C LEU A 208 -17.71 -8.65 -17.44
N SER A 209 -18.81 -8.10 -17.97
CA SER A 209 -19.44 -8.66 -19.17
C SER A 209 -18.52 -8.54 -20.38
N GLU A 210 -18.75 -9.35 -21.43
CA GLU A 210 -17.95 -9.24 -22.66
C GLU A 210 -18.10 -7.86 -23.34
N GLU A 211 -19.28 -7.24 -23.21
CA GLU A 211 -19.51 -5.87 -23.67
C GLU A 211 -18.66 -4.86 -22.89
N ASP A 212 -18.64 -4.96 -21.55
CA ASP A 212 -17.83 -4.09 -20.70
C ASP A 212 -16.33 -4.30 -20.94
N LYS A 213 -15.88 -5.55 -21.12
CA LYS A 213 -14.48 -5.85 -21.49
C LYS A 213 -14.09 -5.17 -22.79
N HIS A 214 -14.94 -5.24 -23.82
CA HIS A 214 -14.70 -4.53 -25.07
C HIS A 214 -14.63 -3.01 -24.87
N PHE A 215 -15.56 -2.46 -24.09
CA PHE A 215 -15.60 -1.04 -23.78
C PHE A 215 -14.34 -0.56 -23.06
N VAL A 216 -13.92 -1.23 -21.97
CA VAL A 216 -12.75 -0.80 -21.20
C VAL A 216 -11.45 -0.97 -21.98
N CYS A 217 -11.30 -2.03 -22.79
CA CYS A 217 -10.10 -2.26 -23.60
C CYS A 217 -9.96 -1.29 -24.80
N THR A 218 -11.05 -0.65 -25.22
CA THR A 218 -11.06 0.35 -26.29
C THR A 218 -11.11 1.79 -25.78
N SER A 219 -11.26 1.97 -24.47
CA SER A 219 -11.30 3.26 -23.81
C SER A 219 -9.90 3.75 -23.41
N LYS A 220 -9.80 5.06 -23.16
CA LYS A 220 -8.60 5.70 -22.60
C LYS A 220 -9.00 6.61 -21.44
N ALA A 221 -8.19 6.61 -20.40
CA ALA A 221 -8.30 7.55 -19.28
C ALA A 221 -7.12 8.51 -19.32
N GLU A 222 -7.41 9.81 -19.17
CA GLU A 222 -6.39 10.85 -18.97
C GLU A 222 -6.42 11.26 -17.51
N HIS A 223 -5.32 11.03 -16.80
CA HIS A 223 -5.19 11.45 -15.40
C HIS A 223 -4.96 12.95 -15.29
N ALA A 224 -5.59 13.58 -14.32
CA ALA A 224 -5.38 15.01 -14.06
C ALA A 224 -3.89 15.28 -13.69
N PRO A 225 -3.35 16.48 -14.00
CA PRO A 225 -1.98 16.84 -13.65
C PRO A 225 -1.68 16.85 -12.14
N HIS A 226 -2.73 16.98 -11.31
CA HIS A 226 -2.65 17.07 -9.86
C HIS A 226 -3.76 16.21 -9.21
N PRO A 227 -3.61 14.88 -9.17
CA PRO A 227 -4.59 13.95 -8.59
C PRO A 227 -4.51 13.86 -7.05
#